data_AF-A0A351D105-F1
#
_entry.id   AF-A0A351D105-F1
#
_cell.length_a   1.000
_cell.length_b   1.000
_cell.length_c   1.000
_cell.angle_alpha   90.00
_cell.angle_beta   90.00
_cell.angle_gamma   90.00
#
_symmetry.space_group_name_H-M   'P 1'
#
loop_
_entity.id
_entity.type
_entity.pdbx_description
1 polymer ?
#
loop_
_entity_poly.entity_id
_entity_poly.type
_entity_poly.pdbx_seq_one_letter_code
_entity_poly.pdbx_strand_id
1 'polypeptide(L)'
;MVGAEHPFKNRPALDIETFGIQPSQFVLNSQLLPRELETIYQDLTKDLLANIADNYQRAGNPGLIRCHGDCHAGNLLIGSQGPHIVDLDDARMAPRVQDLWMLLPGEGEDLDSTLTVILDAYTEFSDFDARELHLIEALRTLRIIHYYAWLAQRWDDPAFPIAFPWFNSQRCWEDHILALREQAAKLYEPAPLWLR
;
A
#
# COMPACT_ATOMS: atom_id res chain seq x y z
N MET A 1 -11.02 -15.34 -13.66
CA MET A 1 -11.00 -13.91 -13.26
C MET A 1 -10.35 -13.08 -14.37
N VAL A 2 -11.00 -12.00 -14.84
CA VAL A 2 -10.50 -11.16 -15.97
C VAL A 2 -9.13 -10.54 -15.67
N GLY A 3 -8.85 -10.17 -14.41
CA GLY A 3 -7.59 -9.54 -14.01
C GLY A 3 -6.34 -10.39 -14.29
N ALA A 4 -6.48 -11.72 -14.32
CA ALA A 4 -5.38 -12.67 -14.51
C ALA A 4 -5.15 -13.10 -15.98
N GLU A 5 -5.99 -12.66 -16.92
CA GLU A 5 -5.92 -13.15 -18.31
C GLU A 5 -4.71 -12.60 -19.08
N HIS A 6 -4.48 -11.29 -19.01
CA HIS A 6 -3.40 -10.60 -19.72
C HIS A 6 -2.81 -9.45 -18.89
N PRO A 7 -1.48 -9.24 -18.90
CA PRO A 7 -0.87 -8.08 -18.26
C PRO A 7 -1.32 -6.75 -18.87
N PHE A 8 -1.26 -5.67 -18.09
CA PHE A 8 -1.31 -4.33 -18.68
C PHE A 8 -0.09 -4.09 -19.57
N LYS A 9 -0.30 -3.38 -20.69
CA LYS A 9 0.79 -2.99 -21.60
C LYS A 9 1.55 -1.75 -21.14
N ASN A 10 0.83 -0.79 -20.55
CA ASN A 10 1.35 0.57 -20.25
C ASN A 10 1.30 0.92 -18.77
N ARG A 11 0.82 0.01 -17.91
CA ARG A 11 0.68 0.28 -16.47
C ARG A 11 1.71 -0.56 -15.70
N PRO A 12 2.63 0.08 -14.96
CA PRO A 12 3.73 -0.62 -14.31
C PRO A 12 3.24 -1.53 -13.19
N ALA A 13 4.15 -2.35 -12.66
CA ALA A 13 3.89 -3.13 -11.46
C ALA A 13 3.97 -2.25 -10.20
N LEU A 14 3.24 -2.66 -9.16
CA LEU A 14 3.56 -2.27 -7.80
C LEU A 14 4.76 -3.11 -7.36
N ASP A 15 5.89 -2.45 -7.13
CA ASP A 15 7.12 -3.08 -6.64
C ASP A 15 7.84 -2.19 -5.61
N ILE A 16 8.82 -2.78 -4.92
CA ILE A 16 9.61 -2.13 -3.85
C ILE A 16 10.37 -0.91 -4.41
N GLU A 17 10.81 -0.99 -5.66
CA GLU A 17 11.59 0.07 -6.29
C GLU A 17 10.75 1.33 -6.49
N THR A 18 9.58 1.20 -7.13
CA THR A 18 8.72 2.31 -7.53
C THR A 18 7.84 2.85 -6.40
N PHE A 19 7.53 2.04 -5.38
CA PHE A 19 6.72 2.47 -4.23
C PHE A 19 7.51 2.70 -2.93
N GLY A 20 8.76 2.24 -2.87
CA GLY A 20 9.57 2.31 -1.66
C GLY A 20 10.85 3.10 -1.87
N ILE A 21 11.76 2.56 -2.67
CA ILE A 21 13.12 3.08 -2.85
C ILE A 21 13.09 4.46 -3.52
N GLN A 22 12.47 4.59 -4.69
CA GLN A 22 12.42 5.87 -5.40
C GLN A 22 11.64 6.94 -4.62
N PRO A 23 10.46 6.63 -4.03
CA PRO A 23 9.75 7.57 -3.16
C PRO A 23 10.56 8.08 -1.97
N SER A 24 11.19 7.19 -1.20
CA SER A 24 11.98 7.57 -0.02
C SER A 24 13.20 8.42 -0.40
N GLN A 25 13.89 8.06 -1.48
CA GLN A 25 14.99 8.85 -2.04
C GLN A 25 14.51 10.22 -2.53
N PHE A 26 13.34 10.30 -3.16
CA PHE A 26 12.78 11.58 -3.58
C PHE A 26 12.55 12.49 -2.38
N VAL A 27 11.90 12.00 -1.32
CA VAL A 27 11.64 12.77 -0.09
C VAL A 27 12.95 13.30 0.50
N LEU A 28 13.98 12.45 0.65
CA LEU A 28 15.29 12.84 1.16
C LEU A 28 15.98 13.93 0.31
N ASN A 29 15.76 13.93 -1.00
CA ASN A 29 16.36 14.88 -1.93
C ASN A 29 15.51 16.15 -2.16
N SER A 30 14.24 16.15 -1.73
CA SER A 30 13.26 17.20 -2.04
C SER A 30 13.46 18.54 -1.30
N GLN A 31 14.29 18.56 -0.25
CA GLN A 31 14.44 19.69 0.68
C GLN A 31 13.16 20.06 1.47
N LEU A 32 12.06 19.30 1.30
CA LEU A 32 10.81 19.50 2.05
C LEU A 32 10.85 18.85 3.45
N LEU A 33 11.63 17.78 3.61
CA LEU A 33 11.85 17.13 4.89
C LEU A 33 12.73 18.02 5.79
N PRO A 34 12.32 18.34 7.03
CA PRO A 34 13.15 19.08 7.97
C PRO A 34 14.48 18.38 8.22
N ARG A 35 15.56 19.16 8.22
CA ARG A 35 16.93 18.64 8.28
C ARG A 35 17.19 17.79 9.53
N GLU A 36 16.57 18.13 10.66
CA GLU A 36 16.68 17.33 11.89
C GLU A 36 16.03 15.93 11.80
N LEU A 37 15.14 15.72 10.84
CA LEU A 37 14.43 14.45 10.62
C LEU A 37 15.07 13.59 9.53
N GLU A 38 15.99 14.13 8.71
CA GLU A 38 16.62 13.42 7.59
C GLU A 38 17.23 12.09 7.99
N THR A 39 18.11 12.07 8.99
CA THR A 39 18.78 10.84 9.46
C THR A 39 17.76 9.82 9.94
N ILE A 40 16.76 10.25 10.72
CA ILE A 40 15.73 9.36 11.27
C ILE A 40 14.90 8.74 10.14
N TYR A 41 14.51 9.54 9.16
CA TYR A 41 13.75 9.08 8.00
C TYR A 41 14.56 8.13 7.14
N GLN A 42 15.83 8.45 6.87
CA GLN A 42 16.73 7.61 6.09
C GLN A 42 16.93 6.23 6.71
N ASP A 43 17.25 6.18 8.00
CA ASP A 43 17.49 4.91 8.70
C ASP A 43 16.20 4.09 8.78
N LEU A 44 15.08 4.72 9.15
CA LEU A 44 13.78 4.04 9.25
C LEU A 44 13.31 3.47 7.91
N THR A 45 13.38 4.25 6.83
CA THR A 45 12.95 3.77 5.50
C THR A 45 13.86 2.66 4.99
N LYS A 46 15.17 2.73 5.24
CA LYS A 46 16.10 1.64 4.91
C LYS A 46 15.73 0.33 5.61
N ASP A 47 15.46 0.38 6.91
CA ASP A 47 15.10 -0.81 7.69
C ASP A 47 13.73 -1.38 7.25
N LEU A 48 12.75 -0.51 7.00
CA LEU A 48 11.45 -0.90 6.46
C LEU A 48 11.59 -1.59 5.10
N LEU A 49 12.38 -1.04 4.19
CA LEU A 49 12.57 -1.60 2.85
C LEU A 49 13.26 -2.97 2.89
N ALA A 50 14.19 -3.18 3.81
CA ALA A 50 14.80 -4.49 4.03
C ALA A 50 13.77 -5.52 4.51
N ASN A 51 12.94 -5.17 5.50
CA ASN A 51 11.89 -6.07 6.00
C ASN A 51 10.78 -6.31 4.97
N ILE A 52 10.40 -5.30 4.18
CA ILE A 52 9.51 -5.46 3.03
C ILE A 52 10.08 -6.50 2.07
N ALA A 53 11.37 -6.43 1.72
CA ALA A 53 12.00 -7.41 0.85
C ALA A 53 11.95 -8.83 1.42
N ASP A 54 12.16 -9.01 2.73
CA ASP A 54 12.03 -10.31 3.39
C ASP A 54 10.60 -10.87 3.31
N ASN A 55 9.58 -10.02 3.46
CA ASN A 55 8.19 -10.41 3.30
C ASN A 55 7.86 -10.82 1.85
N TYR A 56 8.43 -10.13 0.85
CA TYR A 56 8.35 -10.57 -0.55
C TYR A 56 9.00 -11.94 -0.80
N GLN A 57 10.11 -12.24 -0.10
CA GLN A 57 10.73 -13.57 -0.16
C GLN A 57 9.83 -14.63 0.48
N ARG A 58 9.23 -14.36 1.65
CA ARG A 58 8.28 -15.27 2.33
C ARG A 58 7.03 -15.53 1.48
N ALA A 59 6.56 -14.52 0.76
CA ALA A 59 5.44 -14.64 -0.17
C ALA A 59 5.77 -15.49 -1.41
N GLY A 60 7.04 -15.83 -1.65
CA GLY A 60 7.46 -16.69 -2.75
C GLY A 60 7.34 -16.05 -4.13
N ASN A 61 7.46 -14.72 -4.23
CA ASN A 61 7.30 -13.93 -5.46
C ASN A 61 5.95 -14.21 -6.16
N PRO A 62 4.82 -13.75 -5.59
CA PRO A 62 3.51 -14.08 -6.11
C PRO A 62 3.30 -13.52 -7.52
N GLY A 63 2.57 -14.28 -8.34
CA GLY A 63 2.23 -13.85 -9.69
C GLY A 63 1.36 -12.59 -9.66
N LEU A 64 1.73 -11.60 -10.47
CA LEU A 64 1.01 -10.32 -10.56
C LEU A 64 -0.22 -10.44 -11.46
N ILE A 65 -1.31 -9.81 -11.05
CA ILE A 65 -2.54 -9.66 -11.84
C ILE A 65 -2.85 -8.18 -12.06
N ARG A 66 -3.78 -7.88 -12.98
CA ARG A 66 -4.34 -6.53 -13.09
C ARG A 66 -5.24 -6.29 -11.88
N CYS A 67 -4.78 -5.40 -11.01
CA CYS A 67 -5.50 -4.93 -9.83
C CYS A 67 -6.09 -3.55 -10.07
N HIS A 68 -7.15 -3.23 -9.33
CA HIS A 68 -7.66 -1.89 -9.16
C HIS A 68 -6.59 -0.95 -8.58
N GLY A 69 -5.73 -1.45 -7.70
CA GLY A 69 -4.60 -0.69 -7.15
C GLY A 69 -5.01 0.22 -5.98
N ASP A 70 -6.26 0.67 -5.95
CA ASP A 70 -6.86 1.46 -4.87
C ASP A 70 -8.25 0.95 -4.41
N CYS A 71 -8.39 -0.36 -4.22
CA CYS A 71 -9.67 -1.03 -3.92
C CYS A 71 -10.08 -0.88 -2.45
N HIS A 72 -10.51 0.32 -2.04
CA HIS A 72 -11.05 0.58 -0.70
C HIS A 72 -12.54 0.96 -0.77
N ALA A 73 -13.22 0.97 0.37
CA ALA A 73 -14.67 1.21 0.46
C ALA A 73 -15.16 2.51 -0.21
N GLY A 74 -14.30 3.54 -0.32
CA GLY A 74 -14.63 4.79 -1.01
C GLY A 74 -14.80 4.65 -2.52
N ASN A 75 -14.15 3.63 -3.12
CA ASN A 75 -14.21 3.30 -4.54
C ASN A 75 -15.22 2.16 -4.84
N LEU A 76 -16.07 1.82 -3.86
CA LEU A 76 -17.15 0.85 -4.00
C LEU A 76 -18.52 1.54 -3.87
N LEU A 77 -19.26 1.62 -4.97
CA LEU A 77 -20.61 2.17 -4.99
C LEU A 77 -21.65 1.04 -4.90
N ILE A 78 -22.53 1.09 -3.90
CA ILE A 78 -23.63 0.12 -3.75
C ILE A 78 -24.86 0.65 -4.48
N GLY A 79 -25.12 0.09 -5.66
CA GLY A 79 -26.29 0.38 -6.48
C GLY A 79 -27.41 -0.63 -6.31
N SER A 80 -28.55 -0.40 -6.97
CA SER A 80 -29.70 -1.32 -6.98
C SER A 80 -29.41 -2.68 -7.64
N GLN A 81 -28.33 -2.77 -8.43
CA GLN A 81 -27.89 -4.00 -9.10
C GLN A 81 -26.68 -4.65 -8.40
N GLY A 82 -26.28 -4.14 -7.23
CA GLY A 82 -25.12 -4.63 -6.48
C GLY A 82 -23.94 -3.65 -6.48
N PRO A 83 -22.75 -4.12 -6.06
CA PRO A 83 -21.56 -3.28 -5.96
C PRO A 83 -20.98 -2.95 -7.33
N HIS A 84 -20.56 -1.71 -7.49
CA HIS A 84 -19.83 -1.19 -8.65
C HIS A 84 -18.49 -0.65 -8.18
N ILE A 85 -17.41 -1.11 -8.83
CA ILE A 85 -16.06 -0.60 -8.62
C ILE A 85 -15.86 0.62 -9.53
N VAL A 86 -15.37 1.73 -8.97
CA VAL A 86 -15.12 2.99 -9.68
C VAL A 86 -13.69 3.47 -9.45
N ASP A 87 -13.24 4.42 -10.27
CA ASP A 87 -11.89 5.02 -10.24
C ASP A 87 -10.74 4.03 -10.55
N LEU A 88 -10.50 3.82 -11.84
CA LEU A 88 -9.45 2.92 -12.33
C LEU A 88 -8.14 3.64 -12.67
N ASP A 89 -7.91 4.87 -12.19
CA ASP A 89 -6.70 5.61 -12.53
C ASP A 89 -5.45 4.96 -11.91
N ASP A 90 -5.60 4.35 -10.73
CA ASP A 90 -4.53 3.63 -10.03
C ASP A 90 -4.37 2.15 -10.40
N ALA A 91 -5.21 1.63 -11.32
CA ALA A 91 -5.15 0.24 -11.73
C ALA A 91 -3.76 -0.11 -12.28
N ARG A 92 -3.20 -1.24 -11.85
CA ARG A 92 -1.80 -1.60 -12.12
C ARG A 92 -1.56 -3.10 -11.96
N MET A 93 -0.37 -3.58 -12.29
CA MET A 93 0.00 -4.97 -12.01
C MET A 93 0.39 -5.10 -10.53
N ALA A 94 -0.24 -5.98 -9.76
CA ALA A 94 0.08 -6.18 -8.34
C ALA A 94 -0.25 -7.62 -7.90
N PRO A 95 0.25 -8.08 -6.73
CA PRO A 95 -0.24 -9.30 -6.09
C PRO A 95 -1.76 -9.21 -5.82
N ARG A 96 -2.46 -10.35 -5.81
CA ARG A 96 -3.93 -10.39 -5.61
C ARG A 96 -4.32 -9.72 -4.31
N VAL A 97 -3.53 -9.96 -3.25
CA VAL A 97 -3.78 -9.43 -1.92
C VAL A 97 -3.88 -7.90 -1.90
N GLN A 98 -3.28 -7.19 -2.88
CA GLN A 98 -3.35 -5.72 -2.98
C GLN A 98 -4.78 -5.22 -2.88
N ASP A 99 -5.69 -5.72 -3.72
CA ASP A 99 -7.07 -5.26 -3.73
C ASP A 99 -7.92 -5.81 -2.56
N LEU A 100 -7.41 -6.82 -1.85
CA LEU A 100 -8.14 -7.49 -0.77
C LEU A 100 -7.87 -6.84 0.59
N TRP A 101 -6.61 -6.53 0.89
CA TRP A 101 -6.25 -5.95 2.19
C TRP A 101 -6.82 -4.55 2.37
N MET A 102 -7.01 -3.81 1.27
CA MET A 102 -7.58 -2.46 1.30
C MET A 102 -9.08 -2.41 1.64
N LEU A 103 -9.75 -3.57 1.65
CA LEU A 103 -11.13 -3.73 2.10
C LEU A 103 -11.21 -4.01 3.60
N LEU A 104 -10.09 -4.29 4.26
CA LEU A 104 -10.07 -4.53 5.70
C LEU A 104 -10.46 -3.25 6.46
N PRO A 105 -11.23 -3.40 7.55
CA PRO A 105 -11.63 -2.26 8.37
C PRO A 105 -10.44 -1.63 9.11
N GLY A 106 -10.70 -0.46 9.70
CA GLY A 106 -9.73 0.24 10.53
C GLY A 106 -9.45 -0.46 11.88
N GLU A 107 -8.74 0.24 12.76
CA GLU A 107 -8.36 -0.30 14.08
C GLU A 107 -9.58 -0.57 14.97
N GLY A 108 -9.53 -1.69 15.71
CA GLY A 108 -10.55 -2.06 16.70
C GLY A 108 -11.59 -3.09 16.24
N GLU A 109 -11.55 -3.51 14.98
CA GLU A 109 -12.39 -4.58 14.43
C GLU A 109 -11.64 -5.92 14.35
N ASP A 110 -12.39 -7.03 14.28
CA ASP A 110 -11.82 -8.37 14.12
C ASP A 110 -11.30 -8.55 12.68
N LEU A 111 -10.04 -8.14 12.47
CA LEU A 111 -9.36 -8.16 11.18
C LEU A 111 -9.23 -9.58 10.62
N ASP A 112 -8.94 -10.57 11.47
CA ASP A 112 -8.74 -11.96 11.05
C ASP A 112 -10.05 -12.58 10.55
N SER A 113 -11.15 -12.34 11.26
CA SER A 113 -12.49 -12.77 10.84
C SER A 113 -12.90 -12.10 9.53
N THR A 114 -12.69 -10.79 9.41
CA THR A 114 -13.04 -10.03 8.20
C THR A 114 -12.21 -10.46 7.00
N LEU A 115 -10.89 -10.64 7.19
CA LEU A 115 -9.99 -11.17 6.17
C LEU A 115 -10.44 -12.57 5.72
N THR A 116 -10.79 -13.45 6.64
CA THR A 116 -11.30 -14.79 6.32
C THR A 116 -12.54 -14.72 5.44
N VAL A 117 -13.52 -13.88 5.78
CA VAL A 117 -14.73 -13.67 4.97
C VAL A 117 -14.40 -13.18 3.55
N ILE A 118 -13.49 -12.22 3.43
CA ILE A 118 -13.07 -11.68 2.12
C ILE A 118 -12.38 -12.76 1.28
N LEU A 119 -11.45 -13.52 1.87
CA LEU A 119 -10.70 -14.57 1.18
C LEU A 119 -11.60 -15.73 0.77
N ASP A 120 -12.54 -16.13 1.63
CA ASP A 120 -13.51 -17.18 1.31
C ASP A 120 -14.44 -16.75 0.16
N ALA A 121 -14.94 -15.52 0.17
CA ALA A 121 -15.73 -15.00 -0.94
C ALA A 121 -14.92 -14.88 -2.24
N TYR A 122 -13.67 -14.42 -2.18
CA TYR A 122 -12.78 -14.32 -3.35
C TYR A 122 -12.52 -15.69 -3.97
N THR A 123 -12.33 -16.70 -3.13
CA THR A 123 -11.99 -18.07 -3.55
C THR A 123 -13.16 -18.87 -4.12
N GLU A 124 -14.38 -18.36 -4.05
CA GLU A 124 -15.48 -18.85 -4.89
C GLU A 124 -15.23 -18.60 -6.39
N PHE A 125 -14.38 -17.63 -6.74
CA PHE A 125 -14.13 -17.21 -8.12
C PHE A 125 -12.69 -17.41 -8.59
N SER A 126 -11.71 -17.49 -7.69
CA SER A 126 -10.30 -17.65 -8.01
C SER A 126 -9.48 -18.19 -6.85
N ASP A 127 -8.54 -19.08 -7.15
CA ASP A 127 -7.56 -19.54 -6.16
C ASP A 127 -6.76 -18.36 -5.56
N PHE A 128 -6.42 -18.48 -4.29
CA PHE A 128 -5.60 -17.54 -3.53
C PHE A 128 -4.52 -18.30 -2.76
N ASP A 129 -3.28 -17.81 -2.85
CA ASP A 129 -2.14 -18.39 -2.13
C ASP A 129 -1.96 -17.64 -0.80
N ALA A 130 -2.13 -18.35 0.33
CA ALA A 130 -2.01 -17.78 1.67
C ALA A 130 -0.65 -17.12 1.92
N ARG A 131 0.41 -17.47 1.17
CA ARG A 131 1.71 -16.81 1.28
C ARG A 131 1.65 -15.34 0.90
N GLU A 132 0.69 -14.93 0.06
CA GLU A 132 0.47 -13.51 -0.26
C GLU A 132 0.10 -12.68 0.99
N LEU A 133 -0.37 -13.28 2.08
CA LEU A 133 -0.70 -12.56 3.32
C LEU A 133 0.51 -11.92 4.00
N HIS A 134 1.73 -12.44 3.75
CA HIS A 134 2.97 -11.77 4.17
C HIS A 134 3.12 -10.36 3.58
N LEU A 135 2.42 -10.06 2.49
CA LEU A 135 2.53 -8.78 1.81
C LEU A 135 1.59 -7.70 2.35
N ILE A 136 0.66 -8.00 3.26
CA ILE A 136 -0.33 -7.00 3.72
C ILE A 136 0.35 -5.78 4.31
N GLU A 137 1.14 -5.95 5.38
CA GLU A 137 1.84 -4.84 6.02
C GLU A 137 2.94 -4.26 5.11
N ALA A 138 3.54 -5.09 4.26
CA ALA A 138 4.55 -4.66 3.30
C ALA A 138 3.97 -3.68 2.26
N LEU A 139 2.83 -4.01 1.67
CA LEU A 139 2.11 -3.19 0.70
C LEU A 139 1.52 -1.94 1.35
N ARG A 140 1.00 -2.05 2.59
CA ARG A 140 0.54 -0.89 3.36
C ARG A 140 1.68 0.08 3.64
N THR A 141 2.84 -0.42 4.05
CA THR A 141 4.04 0.42 4.30
C THR A 141 4.50 1.11 3.01
N LEU A 142 4.58 0.38 1.90
CA LEU A 142 4.89 0.93 0.58
C LEU A 142 3.90 2.03 0.18
N ARG A 143 2.60 1.84 0.41
CA ARG A 143 1.57 2.86 0.13
C ARG A 143 1.81 4.14 0.94
N ILE A 144 2.17 4.04 2.21
CA ILE A 144 2.43 5.20 3.08
C ILE A 144 3.66 6.00 2.60
N ILE A 145 4.76 5.31 2.29
CA ILE A 145 5.98 5.95 1.75
C ILE A 145 5.66 6.64 0.42
N HIS A 146 5.03 5.91 -0.51
CA HIS A 146 4.67 6.42 -1.83
C HIS A 146 3.75 7.64 -1.76
N TYR A 147 2.74 7.65 -0.87
CA TYR A 147 1.81 8.76 -0.73
C TYR A 147 2.50 10.08 -0.35
N TYR A 148 3.42 10.04 0.61
CA TYR A 148 4.16 11.25 1.01
C TYR A 148 5.09 11.75 -0.10
N ALA A 149 5.74 10.84 -0.84
CA ALA A 149 6.53 11.23 -2.00
C ALA A 149 5.65 11.79 -3.13
N TRP A 150 4.45 11.24 -3.36
CA TRP A 150 3.51 11.72 -4.38
C TRP A 150 3.09 13.17 -4.13
N LEU A 151 2.86 13.54 -2.86
CA LEU A 151 2.63 14.94 -2.45
C LEU A 151 3.88 15.79 -2.67
N ALA A 152 5.04 15.33 -2.21
CA ALA A 152 6.31 16.04 -2.35
C ALA A 152 6.65 16.33 -3.82
N GLN A 153 6.45 15.37 -4.72
CA GLN A 153 6.71 15.48 -6.17
C GLN A 153 5.86 16.55 -6.86
N ARG A 154 4.72 16.90 -6.28
CA ARG A 154 3.76 17.86 -6.86
C ARG A 154 3.67 19.14 -6.06
N TRP A 155 4.55 19.33 -5.07
CA TRP A 155 4.43 20.46 -4.15
C TRP A 155 4.64 21.82 -4.83
N ASP A 156 5.40 21.87 -5.93
CA ASP A 156 5.57 23.06 -6.75
C ASP A 156 4.34 23.43 -7.60
N ASP A 157 3.36 22.52 -7.74
CA ASP A 157 2.07 22.83 -8.37
C ASP A 157 1.22 23.68 -7.40
N PRO A 158 0.80 24.91 -7.78
CA PRO A 158 0.02 25.79 -6.92
C PRO A 158 -1.27 25.19 -6.36
N ALA A 159 -1.85 24.18 -7.02
CA ALA A 159 -3.05 23.51 -6.52
C ALA A 159 -2.77 22.66 -5.27
N PHE A 160 -1.56 22.14 -5.10
CA PHE A 160 -1.22 21.20 -4.01
C PHE A 160 -1.15 21.89 -2.64
N PRO A 161 -0.47 23.03 -2.46
CA PRO A 161 -0.52 23.76 -1.19
C PRO A 161 -1.94 24.20 -0.78
N ILE A 162 -2.84 24.39 -1.75
CA ILE A 162 -4.25 24.75 -1.49
C ILE A 162 -5.05 23.53 -1.05
N ALA A 163 -4.89 22.39 -1.72
CA ALA A 163 -5.61 21.15 -1.42
C ALA A 163 -5.07 20.44 -0.17
N PHE A 164 -3.77 20.58 0.11
CA PHE A 164 -3.07 19.94 1.21
C PHE A 164 -2.31 20.96 2.07
N PRO A 165 -3.00 21.96 2.67
CA PRO A 165 -2.35 23.04 3.42
C PRO A 165 -1.65 22.57 4.70
N TRP A 166 -1.94 21.35 5.13
CA TRP A 166 -1.30 20.68 6.26
C TRP A 166 0.07 20.08 5.91
N PHE A 167 0.32 19.81 4.63
CA PHE A 167 1.54 19.19 4.14
C PHE A 167 2.71 20.20 4.16
N ASN A 168 3.94 19.69 4.26
CA ASN A 168 5.16 20.48 4.38
C ASN A 168 5.26 21.34 5.67
N SER A 169 4.71 20.83 6.77
CA SER A 169 4.96 21.34 8.12
C SER A 169 5.83 20.36 8.92
N GLN A 170 6.59 20.85 9.90
CA GLN A 170 7.41 20.00 10.76
C GLN A 170 6.57 18.90 11.44
N ARG A 171 5.42 19.27 12.00
CA ARG A 171 4.50 18.34 12.64
C ARG A 171 4.03 17.23 11.68
N CYS A 172 3.70 17.58 10.43
CA CYS A 172 3.27 16.58 9.45
C CYS A 172 4.37 15.54 9.18
N TRP A 173 5.64 15.95 9.11
CA TRP A 173 6.76 15.03 8.93
C TRP A 173 7.05 14.19 10.19
N GLU A 174 6.87 14.76 11.38
CA GLU A 174 6.93 14.01 12.64
C GLU A 174 5.84 12.93 12.71
N ASP A 175 4.59 13.29 12.35
CA ASP A 175 3.45 12.39 12.28
C ASP A 175 3.69 11.28 11.23
N HIS A 176 4.29 11.61 10.08
CA HIS A 176 4.68 10.62 9.07
C HIS A 176 5.68 9.60 9.60
N ILE A 177 6.73 10.07 10.27
CA ILE A 177 7.76 9.20 10.87
C ILE A 177 7.14 8.34 11.97
N LEU A 178 6.23 8.88 12.77
CA LEU A 178 5.50 8.11 13.78
C LEU A 178 4.69 6.99 13.12
N ALA A 179 3.91 7.30 12.08
CA ALA A 179 3.14 6.30 11.36
C ALA A 179 4.03 5.19 10.76
N LEU A 180 5.20 5.54 10.22
CA LEU A 180 6.17 4.56 9.71
C LEU A 180 6.78 3.69 10.83
N ARG A 181 6.99 4.23 12.03
CA ARG A 181 7.43 3.44 13.20
C ARG A 181 6.37 2.47 13.69
N GLU A 182 5.11 2.91 13.71
CA GLU A 182 3.97 2.04 14.05
C GLU A 182 3.80 0.92 13.02
N GLN A 183 3.96 1.24 11.73
CA GLN A 183 4.00 0.22 10.68
C GLN A 183 5.18 -0.72 10.82
N ALA A 184 6.36 -0.22 11.23
CA ALA A 184 7.51 -1.10 11.46
C ALA A 184 7.16 -2.18 12.48
N ALA A 185 6.47 -1.84 13.58
CA ALA A 185 6.03 -2.82 14.58
C ALA A 185 5.11 -3.90 13.96
N LYS A 186 4.09 -3.48 13.20
CA LYS A 186 3.14 -4.39 12.53
C LYS A 186 3.84 -5.27 11.48
N LEU A 187 4.81 -4.73 10.75
CA LEU A 187 5.58 -5.45 9.72
C LEU A 187 6.46 -6.58 10.29
N TYR A 188 6.81 -6.54 11.58
CA TYR A 188 7.52 -7.62 12.26
C TYR A 188 6.59 -8.71 12.83
N GLU A 189 5.28 -8.46 12.89
CA GLU A 189 4.31 -9.45 13.35
C GLU A 189 4.16 -10.58 12.32
N PRO A 190 3.80 -11.80 12.76
CA PRO A 190 3.45 -12.87 11.83
C PRO A 190 2.30 -12.45 10.91
N ALA A 191 2.33 -12.92 9.66
CA ALA A 191 1.20 -12.71 8.75
C ALA A 191 -0.07 -13.35 9.33
N PRO A 192 -1.26 -12.78 9.00
CA PRO A 192 -2.54 -13.37 9.41
C PRO A 192 -2.66 -14.83 8.99
N LEU A 193 -3.31 -15.63 9.83
CA LEU A 193 -3.58 -17.03 9.55
C LEU A 193 -4.88 -17.18 8.78
N TRP A 194 -4.83 -17.84 7.63
CA TRP A 194 -6.01 -18.30 6.90
C TRP A 194 -5.95 -19.82 6.78
N LEU A 195 -6.81 -20.50 7.54
CA LEU A 195 -6.85 -21.96 7.67
C LEU A 195 -7.79 -22.53 6.61
N ARG A 196 -7.28 -22.85 5.42
CA ARG A 196 -8.01 -23.56 4.37
C ARG A 196 -7.17 -24.64 3.70
#